data_AF-A0A517NJW1-F1
#
_entry.id   AF-A0A517NJW1-F1
#
_cell.length_a   1.000
_cell.length_b   1.000
_cell.length_c   1.000
_cell.angle_alpha   90.00
_cell.angle_beta   90.00
_cell.angle_gamma   90.00
#
_symmetry.space_group_name_H-M   'P 1'
#
loop_
_entity.id
_entity.type
_entity.pdbx_description
1 polymer ?
#
loop_
_entity_poly.entity_id
_entity_poly.type
_entity_poly.pdbx_seq_one_letter_code
_entity_poly.pdbx_strand_id
1 'polypeptide(L)'
;MKNIAKGHAQSNPASLALLLLLLVPIIVAGAFFVLRERVDTPYATSETSPSLRNSTVQVGGIKRPRSDIETGQRALQAGKDLKSSGYGTTPLRDPDFSSGTRAAFDALSNKNSPELTSPMIPAPPFDATEYRRRPDQYLAISVPGRVWQSAQPAEGVPVIESLSKSLQQIQQGEAVRLEVKAVANMPVTFTSFDLGAFENGLASVTVAADEDGIATATLTATPGSIANIKVLAASPEASGRTRFIVNVVK
;
A
#
# COMPACT_ATOMS: atom_id res chain seq x y z
N MET A 1 -5.95 68.68 51.94
CA MET A 1 -4.99 67.83 51.19
C MET A 1 -5.77 66.64 50.62
N LYS A 2 -5.77 66.47 49.29
CA LYS A 2 -6.53 65.44 48.56
C LYS A 2 -5.83 64.08 48.69
N ASN A 3 -6.48 63.08 49.26
CA ASN A 3 -6.00 61.69 49.24
C ASN A 3 -6.68 60.93 48.10
N ILE A 4 -5.85 60.51 47.14
CA ILE A 4 -6.23 59.71 45.97
C ILE A 4 -6.24 58.25 46.41
N ALA A 5 -7.44 57.66 46.49
CA ALA A 5 -7.60 56.24 46.75
C ALA A 5 -7.18 55.41 45.53
N LYS A 6 -6.10 54.63 45.69
CA LYS A 6 -5.66 53.61 44.73
C LYS A 6 -6.61 52.41 44.81
N GLY A 7 -7.43 52.21 43.79
CA GLY A 7 -8.17 50.97 43.59
C GLY A 7 -7.23 49.86 43.09
N HIS A 8 -6.99 48.85 43.93
CA HIS A 8 -6.37 47.61 43.48
C HIS A 8 -7.43 46.75 42.79
N ALA A 9 -7.29 46.59 41.48
CA ALA A 9 -8.09 45.66 40.68
C ALA A 9 -7.69 44.23 41.07
N GLN A 10 -8.60 43.55 41.76
CA GLN A 10 -8.47 42.16 42.17
C GLN A 10 -8.64 41.28 40.92
N SER A 11 -7.53 40.74 40.40
CA SER A 11 -7.55 39.86 39.23
C SER A 11 -8.19 38.53 39.61
N ASN A 12 -9.34 38.24 38.99
CA ASN A 12 -10.08 37.01 39.24
C ASN A 12 -9.32 35.84 38.61
N PRO A 13 -8.93 34.79 39.35
CA PRO A 13 -8.15 33.67 38.84
C PRO A 13 -8.88 32.90 37.73
N ALA A 14 -10.22 32.98 37.70
CA ALA A 14 -11.05 32.40 36.64
C ALA A 14 -10.80 33.05 35.26
N SER A 15 -10.49 34.34 35.19
CA SER A 15 -10.22 35.03 33.92
C SER A 15 -8.88 34.64 33.31
N LEU A 16 -7.90 34.27 34.13
CA LEU A 16 -6.59 33.83 33.65
C LEU A 16 -6.65 32.41 33.06
N ALA A 17 -7.43 31.53 33.68
CA ALA A 17 -7.64 30.16 33.22
C ALA A 17 -8.35 30.11 31.86
N LEU A 18 -9.35 30.97 31.65
CA LEU A 18 -10.09 31.05 30.39
C LEU A 18 -9.21 31.59 29.24
N LEU A 19 -8.32 32.54 29.53
CA LEU A 19 -7.40 33.11 28.54
C LEU A 19 -6.34 32.08 28.10
N LEU A 20 -5.85 31.26 29.04
CA LEU A 20 -4.92 30.16 28.74
C LEU A 20 -5.57 29.09 27.85
N LEU A 21 -6.83 28.71 28.12
CA LEU A 21 -7.58 27.74 27.31
C LEU A 21 -7.78 28.18 25.86
N LEU A 22 -7.94 29.48 25.61
CA LEU A 22 -8.09 30.04 24.26
C LEU A 22 -6.76 30.11 23.49
N LEU A 23 -5.61 30.20 24.18
CA LEU A 23 -4.30 30.32 23.53
C LEU A 23 -3.71 28.97 23.10
N VAL A 24 -4.05 27.87 23.76
CA VAL A 24 -3.56 26.51 23.43
C VAL A 24 -3.79 26.13 21.97
N PRO A 25 -4.99 26.24 21.37
CA PRO A 25 -5.19 25.84 19.97
C PRO A 25 -4.39 26.69 18.98
N ILE A 26 -4.15 27.97 19.29
CA ILE A 26 -3.35 28.87 18.43
C ILE A 26 -1.88 28.45 18.45
N ILE A 27 -1.35 28.12 19.63
CA ILE A 27 0.03 27.64 19.78
C ILE A 27 0.21 26.30 19.07
N VAL A 28 -0.75 25.38 19.20
CA VAL A 28 -0.71 24.07 18.53
C VAL A 28 -0.78 24.21 17.00
N ALA A 29 -1.64 25.09 16.48
CA ALA A 29 -1.73 25.36 15.05
C ALA A 29 -0.46 26.03 14.50
N GLY A 30 0.12 26.98 15.24
CA GLY A 30 1.38 27.63 14.89
C GLY A 30 2.56 26.64 14.87
N ALA A 31 2.66 25.79 15.89
CA ALA A 31 3.68 24.74 15.95
C ALA A 31 3.53 23.74 14.81
N PHE A 32 2.30 23.34 14.48
CA PHE A 32 2.02 22.44 13.35
C PHE A 32 2.46 23.03 12.00
N PHE A 33 2.29 24.33 11.78
CA PHE A 33 2.73 24.99 10.55
C PHE A 33 4.24 25.21 10.47
N VAL A 34 4.92 25.44 11.61
CA VAL A 34 6.38 25.63 11.66
C VAL A 34 7.12 24.29 11.59
N LEU A 35 6.59 23.24 12.20
CA LEU A 35 7.20 21.90 12.22
C LEU A 35 6.83 21.03 11.01
N ARG A 36 5.92 21.48 10.15
CA ARG A 36 5.70 20.80 8.87
C ARG A 36 6.91 21.11 7.99
N GLU A 37 7.92 20.24 8.09
CA GLU A 37 9.03 20.19 7.14
C GLU A 37 8.45 20.34 5.75
N ARG A 38 8.94 21.37 5.03
CA ARG A 38 8.72 21.45 3.61
C ARG A 38 9.32 20.18 3.06
N VAL A 39 8.47 19.26 2.62
CA VAL A 39 8.90 18.18 1.76
C VAL A 39 9.33 18.89 0.48
N ASP A 40 10.62 19.21 0.42
CA ASP A 40 11.30 19.53 -0.82
C ASP A 40 11.15 18.26 -1.64
N THR A 41 10.05 18.16 -2.39
CA THR A 41 9.98 17.21 -3.49
C THR A 41 11.19 17.57 -4.35
N PRO A 42 12.16 16.65 -4.55
CA PRO A 42 13.20 16.90 -5.52
C PRO A 42 12.50 16.96 -6.88
N TYR A 43 12.09 18.16 -7.27
CA TYR A 43 11.95 18.46 -8.67
C TYR A 43 13.37 18.32 -9.18
N ALA A 44 13.65 17.18 -9.81
CA ALA A 44 14.76 17.09 -10.72
C ALA A 44 14.53 18.19 -11.76
N THR A 45 15.10 19.37 -11.52
CA THR A 45 15.29 20.36 -12.55
C THR A 45 16.04 19.62 -13.64
N SER A 46 15.35 19.29 -14.74
CA SER A 46 16.04 18.79 -15.92
C SER A 46 16.87 19.96 -16.41
N GLU A 47 18.10 20.07 -15.92
CA GLU A 47 19.10 20.95 -16.49
C GLU A 47 19.50 20.37 -17.85
N THR A 48 18.59 20.42 -18.83
CA THR A 48 18.99 20.53 -20.22
C THR A 48 19.52 21.94 -20.40
N SER A 49 20.77 22.16 -19.98
CA SER A 49 21.45 23.45 -20.13
C SER A 49 21.33 23.91 -21.60
N PRO A 50 21.07 25.20 -21.89
CA PRO A 50 20.98 25.73 -23.26
C PRO A 50 22.18 25.37 -24.15
N SER A 51 23.35 25.15 -23.53
CA SER A 51 24.58 24.70 -24.18
C SER A 51 24.49 23.31 -24.83
N LEU A 52 23.66 22.40 -24.29
CA LEU A 52 23.45 21.05 -24.85
C LEU A 52 22.51 21.05 -26.05
N ARG A 53 21.60 22.03 -26.17
CA ARG A 53 20.72 22.18 -27.35
C ARG A 53 21.46 22.78 -28.55
N ASN A 54 22.46 23.61 -28.30
CA ASN A 54 23.21 24.32 -29.35
C ASN A 54 24.43 23.53 -29.86
N SER A 55 24.79 22.41 -29.24
CA SER A 55 25.86 21.52 -29.71
C SER A 55 25.27 20.35 -30.48
N THR A 56 25.86 20.01 -31.63
CA THR A 56 25.42 18.88 -32.47
C THR A 56 26.51 17.81 -32.53
N VAL A 57 26.09 16.55 -32.59
CA VAL A 57 26.94 15.37 -32.75
C VAL A 57 26.41 14.57 -33.93
N GLN A 58 27.30 14.02 -34.75
CA GLN A 58 26.91 13.22 -35.92
C GLN A 58 26.74 11.76 -35.51
N VAL A 59 25.54 11.22 -35.69
CA VAL A 59 25.20 9.82 -35.38
C VAL A 59 24.63 9.18 -36.65
N GLY A 60 25.27 8.13 -37.15
CA GLY A 60 24.84 7.44 -38.37
C GLY A 60 24.76 8.36 -39.60
N GLY A 61 25.67 9.34 -39.71
CA GLY A 61 25.71 10.30 -40.83
C GLY A 61 24.79 11.51 -40.67
N ILE A 62 23.86 11.53 -39.70
CA ILE A 62 22.93 12.64 -39.48
C ILE A 62 23.36 13.47 -38.27
N LYS A 63 23.41 14.81 -38.42
CA LYS A 63 23.68 15.74 -37.30
C LYS A 63 22.46 15.80 -36.37
N ARG A 64 22.67 15.47 -35.10
CA ARG A 64 21.64 15.51 -34.06
C ARG A 64 22.08 16.46 -32.93
N PRO A 65 21.17 17.19 -32.29
CA PRO A 65 21.45 17.88 -31.03
C PRO A 65 22.01 16.90 -30.00
N ARG A 66 23.04 17.32 -29.27
CA ARG A 66 23.70 16.50 -28.24
C ARG A 66 22.73 16.14 -27.12
N SER A 67 21.74 16.99 -26.85
CA SER A 67 20.63 16.73 -25.93
C SER A 67 19.87 15.44 -26.23
N ASP A 68 19.66 15.10 -27.51
CA ASP A 68 18.85 13.94 -27.90
C ASP A 68 19.59 12.63 -27.60
N ILE A 69 20.92 12.67 -27.72
CA ILE A 69 21.80 11.53 -27.48
C ILE A 69 22.07 11.36 -25.99
N GLU A 70 22.41 12.44 -25.30
CA GLU A 70 22.73 12.39 -23.86
C GLU A 70 21.49 12.07 -23.02
N THR A 71 20.30 12.53 -23.41
CA THR A 71 19.05 12.14 -22.74
C THR A 71 18.77 10.65 -22.92
N GLY A 72 18.96 10.12 -24.14
CA GLY A 72 18.82 8.68 -24.40
C GLY A 72 19.84 7.84 -23.63
N GLN A 73 21.10 8.27 -23.58
CA GLN A 73 22.15 7.58 -22.83
C GLN A 73 21.91 7.64 -21.31
N ARG A 74 21.47 8.78 -20.77
CA ARG A 74 21.09 8.90 -19.36
C ARG A 74 19.89 8.02 -19.02
N ALA A 75 18.88 7.96 -19.88
CA ALA A 75 17.73 7.07 -19.69
C ALA A 75 18.14 5.60 -19.74
N LEU A 76 19.03 5.22 -20.65
CA LEU A 76 19.59 3.86 -20.72
C LEU A 76 20.46 3.52 -19.51
N GLN A 77 21.27 4.47 -19.03
CA GLN A 77 22.09 4.30 -17.84
C GLN A 77 21.22 4.19 -16.59
N ALA A 78 20.25 5.09 -16.41
CA ALA A 78 19.26 5.00 -15.33
C ALA A 78 18.49 3.66 -15.38
N GLY A 79 18.10 3.20 -16.58
CA GLY A 79 17.46 1.89 -16.75
C GLY A 79 18.37 0.70 -16.39
N LYS A 80 19.68 0.79 -16.69
CA LYS A 80 20.68 -0.21 -16.29
C LYS A 80 20.92 -0.20 -14.79
N ASP A 81 21.07 0.98 -14.20
CA ASP A 81 21.29 1.16 -12.77
C ASP A 81 20.10 0.61 -11.97
N LEU A 82 18.86 0.90 -12.42
CA LEU A 82 17.64 0.31 -11.88
C LEU A 82 17.68 -1.23 -11.96
N LYS A 83 17.92 -1.82 -13.14
CA LYS A 83 17.98 -3.29 -13.26
C LYS A 83 19.05 -3.91 -12.36
N SER A 84 20.21 -3.27 -12.25
CA SER A 84 21.31 -3.73 -11.39
C SER A 84 20.97 -3.66 -9.91
N SER A 85 20.07 -2.76 -9.49
CA SER A 85 19.55 -2.68 -8.13
C SER A 85 18.35 -3.61 -7.87
N GLY A 86 18.10 -4.61 -8.74
CA GLY A 86 16.95 -5.53 -8.60
C GLY A 86 15.60 -4.89 -8.95
N TYR A 87 15.59 -3.79 -9.70
CA TYR A 87 14.36 -3.11 -10.07
C TYR A 87 13.53 -3.92 -11.07
N GLY A 88 12.23 -4.04 -10.83
CA GLY A 88 11.29 -4.75 -11.71
C GLY A 88 11.50 -6.27 -11.76
N THR A 89 12.28 -6.85 -10.85
CA THR A 89 12.49 -8.30 -10.75
C THR A 89 11.77 -8.84 -9.52
N THR A 90 10.78 -9.71 -9.72
CA THR A 90 10.23 -10.50 -8.60
C THR A 90 11.23 -11.60 -8.26
N PRO A 91 11.69 -11.72 -7.00
CA PRO A 91 12.56 -12.83 -6.63
C PRO A 91 11.81 -14.14 -6.87
N LEU A 92 12.47 -15.08 -7.55
CA LEU A 92 11.93 -16.43 -7.72
C LEU A 92 11.79 -17.07 -6.34
N ARG A 93 10.60 -17.59 -6.05
CA ARG A 93 10.33 -18.31 -4.81
C ARG A 93 10.53 -19.80 -5.04
N ASP A 94 11.04 -20.49 -4.02
CA ASP A 94 11.07 -21.94 -3.98
C ASP A 94 9.62 -22.47 -4.09
N PRO A 95 9.31 -23.38 -5.04
CA PRO A 95 8.00 -24.02 -5.13
C PRO A 95 7.52 -24.65 -3.82
N ASP A 96 8.44 -25.10 -2.97
CA ASP A 96 8.15 -25.74 -1.68
C ASP A 96 8.01 -24.78 -0.51
N PHE A 97 8.03 -23.46 -0.76
CA PHE A 97 7.87 -22.47 0.31
C PHE A 97 6.53 -22.58 1.06
N SER A 98 5.45 -22.89 0.35
CA SER A 98 4.12 -23.15 0.94
C SER A 98 3.30 -24.06 0.03
N SER A 99 2.25 -24.69 0.56
CA SER A 99 1.28 -25.45 -0.23
C SER A 99 0.65 -24.62 -1.36
N GLY A 100 0.34 -23.36 -1.09
CA GLY A 100 -0.17 -22.42 -2.10
C GLY A 100 0.86 -22.12 -3.19
N THR A 101 2.14 -21.97 -2.82
CA THR A 101 3.23 -21.75 -3.78
C THR A 101 3.41 -22.96 -4.69
N ARG A 102 3.38 -24.17 -4.13
CA ARG A 102 3.46 -25.42 -4.89
C ARG A 102 2.29 -25.55 -5.85
N ALA A 103 1.06 -25.31 -5.38
CA ALA A 103 -0.14 -25.37 -6.20
C ALA A 103 -0.11 -24.35 -7.37
N ALA A 104 0.33 -23.11 -7.11
CA ALA A 104 0.49 -22.10 -8.16
C ALA A 104 1.58 -22.48 -9.17
N PHE A 105 2.69 -23.07 -8.72
CA PHE A 105 3.76 -23.57 -9.60
C PHE A 105 3.28 -24.72 -10.49
N ASP A 106 2.55 -25.68 -9.93
CA ASP A 106 1.98 -26.80 -10.68
C ASP A 106 0.93 -26.31 -11.69
N ALA A 107 0.13 -25.31 -11.33
CA ALA A 107 -0.84 -24.68 -12.22
C ALA A 107 -0.18 -23.96 -13.41
N LEU A 108 0.92 -23.24 -13.16
CA LEU A 108 1.71 -22.61 -14.23
C LEU A 108 2.38 -23.64 -15.15
N SER A 109 2.90 -24.73 -14.56
CA SER A 109 3.64 -25.76 -15.30
C SER A 109 2.71 -26.61 -16.17
N ASN A 110 1.59 -27.06 -15.60
CA ASN A 110 0.68 -28.01 -16.25
C ASN A 110 -0.50 -27.33 -16.96
N LYS A 111 -0.64 -26.00 -16.83
CA LYS A 111 -1.77 -25.19 -17.35
C LYS A 111 -3.15 -25.64 -16.84
N ASN A 112 -3.18 -26.35 -15.72
CA ASN A 112 -4.39 -26.74 -15.01
C ASN A 112 -4.66 -25.75 -13.88
N SER A 113 -5.91 -25.59 -13.45
CA SER A 113 -6.30 -24.66 -12.37
C SER A 113 -5.81 -23.21 -12.57
N PRO A 114 -6.18 -22.57 -13.69
CA PRO A 114 -5.67 -21.25 -14.02
C PRO A 114 -6.11 -20.16 -13.02
N GLU A 115 -7.19 -20.41 -12.25
CA GLU A 115 -7.66 -19.57 -11.14
C GLU A 115 -6.60 -19.30 -10.05
N LEU A 116 -5.56 -20.14 -9.95
CA LEU A 116 -4.48 -19.99 -8.96
C LEU A 116 -3.43 -18.95 -9.38
N THR A 117 -3.44 -18.53 -10.65
CA THR A 117 -2.34 -17.76 -11.25
C THR A 117 -2.73 -16.32 -11.60
N SER A 118 -4.02 -16.02 -11.68
CA SER A 118 -4.51 -14.70 -12.08
C SER A 118 -5.78 -14.30 -11.33
N PRO A 119 -5.87 -13.05 -10.82
CA PRO A 119 -7.10 -12.54 -10.23
C PRO A 119 -8.19 -12.26 -11.28
N MET A 120 -7.87 -12.28 -12.57
CA MET A 120 -8.84 -12.07 -13.64
C MET A 120 -9.62 -13.34 -14.00
N ILE A 121 -9.21 -14.49 -13.46
CA ILE A 121 -9.92 -15.74 -13.63
C ILE A 121 -10.86 -15.90 -12.44
N PRO A 122 -12.16 -16.13 -12.67
CA PRO A 122 -13.12 -16.33 -11.59
C PRO A 122 -12.70 -17.47 -10.67
N ALA A 123 -12.72 -17.22 -9.37
CA ALA A 123 -12.51 -18.27 -8.39
C ALA A 123 -13.72 -19.23 -8.37
N PRO A 124 -13.53 -20.50 -7.96
CA PRO A 124 -14.62 -21.42 -7.69
C PRO A 124 -15.62 -20.83 -6.68
N PRO A 125 -16.93 -21.05 -6.82
CA PRO A 125 -17.93 -20.52 -5.88
C PRO A 125 -17.60 -20.86 -4.43
N PHE A 126 -17.84 -19.92 -3.52
CA PHE A 126 -17.63 -20.14 -2.10
C PHE A 126 -18.70 -21.09 -1.53
N ASP A 127 -18.25 -22.14 -0.82
CA ASP A 127 -19.11 -23.03 -0.05
C ASP A 127 -18.81 -22.86 1.44
N ALA A 128 -19.71 -22.14 2.12
CA ALA A 128 -19.58 -21.85 3.54
C ALA A 128 -19.66 -23.10 4.42
N THR A 129 -20.39 -24.13 4.01
CA THR A 129 -20.51 -25.38 4.76
C THR A 129 -19.21 -26.15 4.69
N GLU A 130 -18.64 -26.24 3.49
CA GLU A 130 -17.37 -26.91 3.28
C GLU A 130 -16.21 -26.18 3.96
N TYR A 131 -16.18 -24.85 3.88
CA TYR A 131 -15.21 -24.04 4.58
C TYR A 131 -15.26 -24.27 6.10
N ARG A 132 -16.44 -24.27 6.72
CA ARG A 132 -16.58 -24.53 8.16
C ARG A 132 -16.12 -25.94 8.54
N ARG A 133 -16.27 -26.91 7.64
CA ARG A 133 -15.84 -28.29 7.87
C ARG A 133 -14.31 -28.45 7.75
N ARG A 134 -13.69 -27.76 6.79
CA ARG A 134 -12.26 -27.90 6.44
C ARG A 134 -11.63 -26.55 6.07
N PRO A 135 -11.51 -25.62 7.04
CA PRO A 135 -11.04 -24.27 6.76
C PRO A 135 -9.56 -24.27 6.32
N ASP A 136 -8.77 -25.15 6.90
CA ASP A 136 -7.36 -25.38 6.58
C ASP A 136 -7.13 -25.64 5.08
N GLN A 137 -7.98 -26.46 4.45
CA GLN A 137 -7.87 -26.76 3.01
C GLN A 137 -8.15 -25.53 2.14
N TYR A 138 -9.13 -24.71 2.54
CA TYR A 138 -9.49 -23.51 1.81
C TYR A 138 -8.39 -22.43 1.92
N LEU A 139 -7.83 -22.26 3.12
CA LEU A 139 -6.80 -21.26 3.44
C LEU A 139 -5.42 -21.65 2.90
N ALA A 140 -5.13 -22.94 2.76
CA ALA A 140 -3.85 -23.44 2.26
C ALA A 140 -3.54 -23.04 0.81
N ILE A 141 -4.57 -22.75 0.00
CA ILE A 141 -4.41 -22.47 -1.42
C ILE A 141 -4.65 -20.98 -1.69
N SER A 142 -3.70 -20.35 -2.40
CA SER A 142 -3.84 -18.97 -2.87
C SER A 142 -4.69 -18.94 -4.14
N VAL A 143 -5.84 -18.28 -4.08
CA VAL A 143 -6.75 -18.09 -5.23
C VAL A 143 -7.04 -16.60 -5.38
N PRO A 144 -6.27 -15.87 -6.21
CA PRO A 144 -6.37 -14.42 -6.34
C PRO A 144 -7.79 -13.91 -6.69
N GLY A 145 -8.54 -14.68 -7.48
CA GLY A 145 -9.91 -14.32 -7.90
C GLY A 145 -10.94 -14.26 -6.76
N ARG A 146 -10.66 -14.83 -5.58
CA ARG A 146 -11.57 -14.78 -4.42
C ARG A 146 -11.84 -13.36 -3.94
N VAL A 147 -10.95 -12.41 -4.25
CA VAL A 147 -11.13 -10.99 -3.90
C VAL A 147 -12.34 -10.34 -4.61
N TRP A 148 -12.90 -10.99 -5.63
CA TRP A 148 -14.11 -10.54 -6.33
C TRP A 148 -15.39 -11.22 -5.84
N GLN A 149 -15.27 -12.19 -4.94
CA GLN A 149 -16.40 -12.96 -4.41
C GLN A 149 -16.90 -12.35 -3.11
N SER A 150 -17.26 -11.07 -3.10
CA SER A 150 -17.93 -10.46 -1.94
C SER A 150 -19.39 -10.86 -1.88
N ALA A 151 -19.97 -10.92 -0.68
CA ALA A 151 -21.41 -11.06 -0.52
C ALA A 151 -22.14 -9.85 -1.15
N GLN A 152 -23.35 -10.08 -1.67
CA GLN A 152 -24.20 -8.98 -2.09
C GLN A 152 -24.71 -8.22 -0.85
N PRO A 153 -24.75 -6.88 -0.87
CA PRO A 153 -25.34 -6.10 0.21
C PRO A 153 -26.79 -6.52 0.45
N ALA A 154 -27.10 -6.92 1.68
CA ALA A 154 -28.43 -7.31 2.12
C ALA A 154 -28.55 -7.11 3.64
N GLU A 155 -29.76 -7.19 4.18
CA GLU A 155 -29.98 -7.17 5.62
C GLU A 155 -29.21 -8.31 6.30
N GLY A 156 -28.49 -8.00 7.38
CA GLY A 156 -27.66 -8.96 8.11
C GLY A 156 -26.30 -9.28 7.49
N VAL A 157 -25.99 -8.77 6.30
CA VAL A 157 -24.66 -8.91 5.68
C VAL A 157 -23.79 -7.71 6.09
N PRO A 158 -22.73 -7.89 6.90
CA PRO A 158 -21.88 -6.78 7.30
C PRO A 158 -21.09 -6.22 6.11
N VAL A 159 -20.66 -4.97 6.21
CA VAL A 159 -19.73 -4.35 5.26
C VAL A 159 -18.31 -4.63 5.73
N ILE A 160 -17.41 -4.97 4.82
CA ILE A 160 -15.98 -5.11 5.15
C ILE A 160 -15.36 -3.73 5.39
N GLU A 161 -14.65 -3.58 6.51
CA GLU A 161 -14.08 -2.29 6.93
C GLU A 161 -12.56 -2.38 7.09
N SER A 162 -11.82 -1.35 6.67
CA SER A 162 -10.38 -1.26 7.00
C SER A 162 -10.18 -0.84 8.45
N LEU A 163 -9.37 -1.60 9.19
CA LEU A 163 -8.90 -1.20 10.53
C LEU A 163 -7.52 -0.55 10.47
N SER A 164 -6.65 -1.03 9.58
CA SER A 164 -5.37 -0.37 9.29
C SER A 164 -5.56 0.81 8.33
N LYS A 165 -4.60 1.75 8.32
CA LYS A 165 -4.62 2.87 7.38
C LYS A 165 -4.72 2.38 5.92
N SER A 166 -5.66 2.94 5.15
CA SER A 166 -5.83 2.60 3.73
C SER A 166 -4.68 3.11 2.86
N LEU A 167 -3.96 4.16 3.30
CA LEU A 167 -2.74 4.67 2.68
C LEU A 167 -1.59 4.51 3.66
N GLN A 168 -0.57 3.75 3.26
CA GLN A 168 0.62 3.48 4.07
C GLN A 168 1.87 3.77 3.26
N GLN A 169 2.94 4.20 3.91
CA GLN A 169 4.22 4.45 3.27
C GLN A 169 5.28 3.56 3.94
N ILE A 170 6.02 2.81 3.13
CA ILE A 170 7.09 1.92 3.59
C ILE A 170 8.29 2.00 2.64
N GLN A 171 9.46 1.58 3.11
CA GLN A 171 10.63 1.40 2.25
C GLN A 171 10.58 0.05 1.52
N GLN A 172 11.32 -0.06 0.42
CA GLN A 172 11.49 -1.34 -0.25
C GLN A 172 12.14 -2.37 0.69
N GLY A 173 11.61 -3.60 0.69
CA GLY A 173 12.02 -4.68 1.60
C GLY A 173 11.31 -4.65 2.95
N GLU A 174 10.65 -3.56 3.32
CA GLU A 174 9.83 -3.50 4.53
C GLU A 174 8.49 -4.23 4.33
N ALA A 175 7.87 -4.55 5.46
CA ALA A 175 6.57 -5.18 5.53
C ALA A 175 5.58 -4.31 6.27
N VAL A 176 4.32 -4.40 5.88
CA VAL A 176 3.21 -3.66 6.47
C VAL A 176 2.06 -4.59 6.79
N ARG A 177 1.43 -4.35 7.95
CA ARG A 177 0.25 -5.09 8.39
C ARG A 177 -1.01 -4.45 7.80
N LEU A 178 -1.81 -5.27 7.12
CA LEU A 178 -3.12 -4.90 6.58
C LEU A 178 -4.19 -5.58 7.42
N GLU A 179 -5.15 -4.80 7.92
CA GLU A 179 -6.21 -5.30 8.79
C GLU A 179 -7.57 -4.86 8.29
N VAL A 180 -8.51 -5.81 8.29
CA VAL A 180 -9.92 -5.56 8.00
C VAL A 180 -10.82 -6.22 9.02
N LYS A 181 -11.98 -5.62 9.24
CA LYS A 181 -13.10 -6.21 9.98
C LYS A 181 -14.03 -6.92 9.00
N ALA A 182 -14.34 -8.18 9.26
CA ALA A 182 -15.26 -9.03 8.52
C ALA A 182 -16.06 -9.92 9.50
N VAL A 183 -16.75 -10.95 8.99
CA VAL A 183 -17.44 -11.94 9.83
C VAL A 183 -16.41 -12.81 10.55
N ALA A 184 -16.59 -13.01 11.86
CA ALA A 184 -15.71 -13.85 12.69
C ALA A 184 -15.53 -15.26 12.11
N ASN A 185 -14.29 -15.76 12.16
CA ASN A 185 -13.88 -17.07 11.63
C ASN A 185 -14.08 -17.28 10.12
N MET A 186 -14.55 -16.28 9.37
CA MET A 186 -14.77 -16.39 7.92
C MET A 186 -13.51 -15.99 7.13
N PRO A 187 -13.36 -16.51 5.89
CA PRO A 187 -12.15 -16.25 5.13
C PRO A 187 -12.16 -14.82 4.57
N VAL A 188 -11.00 -14.20 4.57
CA VAL A 188 -10.73 -12.91 3.95
C VAL A 188 -9.55 -13.07 3.01
N THR A 189 -9.75 -12.70 1.74
CA THR A 189 -8.68 -12.74 0.74
C THR A 189 -8.11 -11.35 0.53
N PHE A 190 -6.80 -11.23 0.65
CA PHE A 190 -6.01 -10.07 0.29
C PHE A 190 -5.29 -10.36 -1.03
N THR A 191 -5.38 -9.46 -2.00
CA THR A 191 -4.70 -9.61 -3.30
C THR A 191 -4.02 -8.32 -3.69
N SER A 192 -2.70 -8.40 -3.91
CA SER A 192 -1.90 -7.36 -4.55
C SER A 192 -2.05 -7.44 -6.06
N PHE A 193 -2.25 -6.29 -6.69
CA PHE A 193 -2.32 -6.16 -8.15
C PHE A 193 -1.02 -5.62 -8.75
N ASP A 194 -0.07 -5.26 -7.90
CA ASP A 194 1.25 -4.78 -8.27
C ASP A 194 2.32 -5.69 -7.60
N LEU A 195 3.60 -5.34 -7.73
CA LEU A 195 4.71 -6.10 -7.14
C LEU A 195 4.65 -6.04 -5.60
N GLY A 196 4.18 -7.11 -4.97
CA GLY A 196 4.14 -7.27 -3.52
C GLY A 196 3.87 -8.73 -3.17
N ALA A 197 4.35 -9.19 -2.03
CA ALA A 197 4.19 -10.57 -1.58
C ALA A 197 3.65 -10.61 -0.15
N PHE A 198 2.73 -11.53 0.11
CA PHE A 198 2.25 -11.83 1.46
C PHE A 198 3.14 -12.84 2.16
N GLU A 199 2.84 -13.16 3.41
CA GLU A 199 3.56 -14.13 4.23
C GLU A 199 3.70 -15.53 3.59
N ASN A 200 2.78 -15.91 2.69
CA ASN A 200 2.85 -17.13 1.90
C ASN A 200 3.75 -17.02 0.66
N GLY A 201 4.43 -15.90 0.47
CA GLY A 201 5.34 -15.63 -0.65
C GLY A 201 4.65 -15.35 -1.98
N LEU A 202 3.32 -15.17 -2.00
CA LEU A 202 2.52 -14.94 -3.21
C LEU A 202 1.85 -13.57 -3.18
N ALA A 203 1.37 -13.12 -4.34
CA ALA A 203 0.64 -11.85 -4.46
C ALA A 203 -0.79 -11.90 -3.89
N SER A 204 -1.25 -13.07 -3.44
CA SER A 204 -2.56 -13.23 -2.81
C SER A 204 -2.49 -14.20 -1.63
N VAL A 205 -3.23 -13.89 -0.57
CA VAL A 205 -3.37 -14.75 0.61
C VAL A 205 -4.83 -14.74 1.07
N THR A 206 -5.32 -15.89 1.53
CA THR A 206 -6.58 -15.99 2.25
C THR A 206 -6.28 -16.35 3.68
N VAL A 207 -6.78 -15.55 4.61
CA VAL A 207 -6.66 -15.79 6.07
C VAL A 207 -8.04 -15.89 6.69
N ALA A 208 -8.18 -16.62 7.79
CA ALA A 208 -9.39 -16.55 8.60
C ALA A 208 -9.38 -15.26 9.42
N ALA A 209 -10.53 -14.59 9.49
CA ALA A 209 -10.74 -13.59 10.52
C ALA A 209 -10.78 -14.26 11.91
N ASP A 210 -10.30 -13.58 12.94
CA ASP A 210 -10.32 -14.10 14.31
C ASP A 210 -11.74 -14.10 14.93
N GLU A 211 -11.84 -14.37 16.23
CA GLU A 211 -13.10 -14.38 16.99
C GLU A 211 -13.78 -13.00 17.02
N ASP A 212 -12.99 -11.93 16.96
CA ASP A 212 -13.52 -10.58 16.82
C ASP A 212 -13.92 -10.30 15.37
N GLY A 213 -13.52 -11.10 14.39
CA GLY A 213 -13.73 -10.82 12.97
C GLY A 213 -12.66 -9.93 12.37
N ILE A 214 -11.46 -9.87 12.98
CA ILE A 214 -10.31 -9.16 12.43
C ILE A 214 -9.49 -10.14 11.60
N ALA A 215 -9.33 -9.84 10.32
CA ALA A 215 -8.41 -10.54 9.43
C ALA A 215 -7.16 -9.70 9.23
N THR A 216 -6.00 -10.34 9.39
CA THR A 216 -4.68 -9.71 9.27
C THR A 216 -3.86 -10.40 8.19
N ALA A 217 -3.24 -9.63 7.30
CA ALA A 217 -2.22 -10.11 6.38
C ALA A 217 -1.00 -9.17 6.38
N THR A 218 0.20 -9.73 6.14
CA THR A 218 1.44 -8.96 6.11
C THR A 218 1.93 -8.86 4.68
N LEU A 219 1.92 -7.65 4.12
CA LEU A 219 2.43 -7.38 2.78
C LEU A 219 3.88 -6.90 2.87
N THR A 220 4.79 -7.60 2.20
CA THR A 220 6.17 -7.16 1.98
C THR A 220 6.31 -6.47 0.62
N ALA A 221 6.88 -5.26 0.62
CA ALA A 221 7.30 -4.59 -0.60
C ALA A 221 8.55 -5.28 -1.17
N THR A 222 8.34 -6.23 -2.07
CA THR A 222 9.43 -7.01 -2.69
C THR A 222 10.46 -6.10 -3.38
N PRO A 223 11.72 -6.55 -3.52
CA PRO A 223 12.66 -5.88 -4.41
C PRO A 223 12.05 -5.64 -5.78
N GLY A 224 12.22 -4.42 -6.30
CA GLY A 224 11.64 -3.98 -7.55
C GLY A 224 10.26 -3.32 -7.48
N SER A 225 9.59 -3.33 -6.32
CA SER A 225 8.41 -2.52 -6.07
C SER A 225 8.81 -1.06 -5.85
N ILE A 226 8.22 -0.13 -6.60
CA ILE A 226 8.27 1.31 -6.32
C ILE A 226 6.87 1.92 -6.47
N ALA A 227 6.66 3.06 -5.84
CA ALA A 227 5.39 3.77 -5.86
C ALA A 227 4.26 2.90 -5.27
N ASN A 228 3.06 2.98 -5.84
CA ASN A 228 1.86 2.45 -5.19
C ASN A 228 1.66 0.96 -5.48
N ILE A 229 1.69 0.12 -4.46
CA ILE A 229 1.14 -1.22 -4.48
C ILE A 229 -0.34 -1.14 -4.09
N LYS A 230 -1.22 -1.58 -4.98
CA LYS A 230 -2.66 -1.65 -4.74
C LYS A 230 -3.02 -3.04 -4.24
N VAL A 231 -3.65 -3.07 -3.07
CA VAL A 231 -4.19 -4.30 -2.50
C VAL A 231 -5.70 -4.15 -2.35
N LEU A 232 -6.43 -5.19 -2.71
CA LEU A 232 -7.83 -5.33 -2.34
C LEU A 232 -8.00 -6.44 -1.31
N ALA A 233 -8.91 -6.23 -0.38
CA ALA A 233 -9.37 -7.23 0.57
C ALA A 233 -10.88 -7.45 0.43
N ALA A 234 -11.32 -8.71 0.49
CA ALA A 234 -12.73 -9.08 0.40
C ALA A 234 -13.00 -10.38 1.17
N SER A 235 -14.26 -10.58 1.57
CA SER A 235 -14.75 -11.82 2.18
C SER A 235 -16.05 -12.25 1.50
N PRO A 236 -16.28 -13.56 1.26
CA PRO A 236 -17.54 -14.04 0.71
C PRO A 236 -18.74 -13.94 1.64
N GLU A 237 -18.50 -13.63 2.92
CA GLU A 237 -19.55 -13.43 3.94
C GLU A 237 -19.71 -11.96 4.34
N ALA A 238 -18.94 -11.04 3.72
CA ALA A 238 -19.08 -9.61 3.92
C ALA A 238 -19.30 -8.90 2.58
N SER A 239 -20.10 -7.84 2.61
CA SER A 239 -20.35 -7.01 1.44
C SER A 239 -19.23 -5.98 1.23
N GLY A 240 -19.02 -5.60 -0.03
CA GLY A 240 -18.01 -4.62 -0.40
C GLY A 240 -16.59 -5.18 -0.47
N ARG A 241 -15.64 -4.26 -0.68
CA ARG A 241 -14.20 -4.53 -0.82
C ARG A 241 -13.44 -3.38 -0.19
N THR A 242 -12.38 -3.69 0.55
CA THR A 242 -11.48 -2.69 1.11
C THR A 242 -10.29 -2.50 0.18
N ARG A 243 -9.88 -1.26 -0.05
CA ARG A 243 -8.70 -0.93 -0.84
C ARG A 243 -7.59 -0.36 0.04
N PHE A 244 -6.40 -0.92 -0.12
CA PHE A 244 -5.17 -0.38 0.42
C PHE A 244 -4.26 0.11 -0.70
N ILE A 245 -3.53 1.18 -0.41
CA ILE A 245 -2.47 1.74 -1.24
C ILE A 245 -1.22 1.80 -0.37
N VAL A 246 -0.23 0.99 -0.70
CA VAL A 246 1.06 0.99 -0.02
C VAL A 246 2.05 1.71 -0.93
N ASN A 247 2.42 2.93 -0.56
CA ASN A 247 3.41 3.72 -1.26
C ASN A 247 4.82 3.28 -0.84
N VAL A 248 5.54 2.68 -1.77
CA VAL A 248 6.92 2.26 -1.58
C VAL A 248 7.85 3.40 -1.96
N VAL A 249 8.54 3.92 -0.96
CA VAL A 249 9.63 4.89 -1.13
C VAL A 249 10.98 4.17 -1.12
N LYS A 250 11.98 4.85 -1.69
CA LYS A 250 13.36 4.38 -1.71
C LYS A 250 14.09 4.85 -0.46
#